data_AF-A0A8T3WK41-F1
#
_entry.id   AF-A0A8T3WK41-F1
#
_cell.length_a   1.000
_cell.length_b   1.000
_cell.length_c   1.000
_cell.angle_alpha   90.00
_cell.angle_beta   90.00
_cell.angle_gamma   90.00
#
_symmetry.space_group_name_H-M   'P 1'
#
loop_
_entity.id
_entity.type
_entity.pdbx_description
1 polymer ?
#
loop_
_entity_poly.entity_id
_entity_poly.type
_entity_poly.pdbx_seq_one_letter_code
_entity_poly.pdbx_strand_id
1 'polypeptide(L)' 'MATCPECKGTKRVREKDGSIRPCWKCLLEGEMDQHSEKLPDTKIKW' A
#
# COMPACT_ATOMS: atom_id res chain seq x y z
N MET A 1 -3.78 18.74 -3.70
CA MET A 1 -3.60 17.39 -3.12
C MET A 1 -4.96 16.73 -3.06
N ALA A 2 -5.33 15.98 -4.09
CA ALA A 2 -6.62 15.30 -4.12
C ALA A 2 -6.48 14.00 -3.31
N THR A 3 -7.18 13.92 -2.18
CA THR A 3 -7.29 12.68 -1.40
C THR A 3 -7.82 11.57 -2.30
N CYS A 4 -7.11 10.44 -2.41
CA CYS A 4 -7.55 9.33 -3.25
C CYS A 4 -8.98 8.89 -2.88
N PRO A 5 -9.95 8.89 -3.82
CA PRO A 5 -11.35 8.66 -3.51
C PRO A 5 -11.63 7.21 -3.07
N GLU A 6 -10.79 6.25 -3.46
CA GLU A 6 -10.93 4.84 -3.09
C GLU A 6 -10.51 4.57 -1.64
N CYS A 7 -9.35 5.10 -1.22
CA CYS A 7 -8.82 4.85 0.12
C CYS A 7 -9.01 6.01 1.10
N LYS A 8 -9.51 7.16 0.62
CA LYS A 8 -9.66 8.40 1.40
C LYS A 8 -8.38 8.80 2.15
N GLY A 9 -7.22 8.55 1.54
CA GLY A 9 -5.90 8.86 2.11
C GLY A 9 -5.33 7.82 3.07
N THR A 10 -6.06 6.73 3.36
CA THR A 10 -5.58 5.67 4.27
C THR A 10 -4.61 4.68 3.62
N LYS A 11 -4.44 4.76 2.29
CA LYS A 11 -3.64 3.84 1.45
C LYS A 11 -4.06 2.37 1.55
N ARG A 12 -5.21 2.07 2.18
CA ARG A 12 -5.79 0.74 2.32
C ARG A 12 -7.29 0.80 1.98
N VAL A 13 -7.82 -0.29 1.45
CA VAL A 13 -9.23 -0.44 1.10
C VAL A 13 -9.75 -1.67 1.82
N ARG A 14 -10.90 -1.52 2.48
CA ARG A 14 -11.62 -2.64 3.10
C ARG A 14 -12.62 -3.17 2.08
N GLU A 15 -12.53 -4.45 1.78
CA GLU A 15 -13.41 -5.13 0.83
C GLU A 15 -14.70 -5.58 1.51
N LYS A 16 -15.69 -5.99 0.71
CA LYS A 16 -17.03 -6.38 1.22
C LYS A 16 -17.00 -7.64 2.08
N ASP A 17 -16.06 -8.54 1.81
CA ASP A 17 -15.80 -9.74 2.62
C ASP A 17 -15.08 -9.42 3.94
N GLY A 18 -14.66 -8.17 4.14
CA GLY A 18 -13.99 -7.71 5.34
C GLY A 18 -12.47 -7.76 5.26
N SER A 19 -11.88 -8.35 4.23
CA SER A 19 -10.44 -8.29 3.98
C SER A 19 -9.96 -6.85 3.76
N ILE A 20 -8.69 -6.62 4.09
CA ILE A 20 -8.01 -5.34 3.90
C ILE A 20 -6.95 -5.56 2.84
N ARG A 21 -7.02 -4.78 1.75
CA ARG A 21 -6.01 -4.76 0.70
C ARG A 21 -5.38 -3.37 0.55
N PRO A 22 -4.17 -3.27 -0.01
CA PRO A 22 -3.61 -1.96 -0.40
C PRO A 22 -4.51 -1.26 -1.42
N CYS A 23 -4.47 0.07 -1.42
CA CYS A 23 -5.14 0.86 -2.45
C CYS A 23 -4.36 0.73 -3.76
N TRP A 24 -4.90 -0.02 -4.72
CA TRP A 24 -4.23 -0.26 -6.00
C TRP A 24 -3.91 1.02 -6.76
N LYS A 25 -4.78 2.03 -6.69
CA LYS A 25 -4.52 3.32 -7.31
C LYS A 25 -3.30 4.03 -6.69
N CYS A 26 -3.27 4.19 -5.37
CA CYS A 26 -2.11 4.79 -4.70
C CYS A 26 -0.83 3.94 -4.88
N LEU A 27 -0.97 2.62 -4.99
CA LEU A 27 0.14 1.73 -5.27
C LEU A 27 0.72 1.97 -6.68
N LEU A 28 -0.14 2.06 -7.69
CA LEU A 28 0.25 2.33 -9.08
C LEU A 28 0.82 3.73 -9.27
N GLU A 29 0.29 4.72 -8.55
CA GLU A 29 0.80 6.10 -8.58
C GLU A 29 2.13 6.27 -7.81
N GLY A 30 2.63 5.21 -7.16
CA GLY A 30 3.88 5.27 -6.39
C GLY A 30 3.77 6.07 -5.09
N GLU A 31 2.55 6.42 -4.65
CA GLU A 31 2.32 7.16 -3.41
C GLU A 31 2.41 6.25 -2.17
N MET A 32 2.54 4.93 -2.34
CA MET A 32 2.69 3.97 -1.25
C MET A 32 4.16 3.58 -1.08
N ASP A 33 4.70 3.75 0.13
CA ASP A 33 5.98 3.15 0.46
C ASP A 33 5.77 1.63 0.62
N GLN A 34 6.32 0.86 -0.32
CA GLN A 34 6.30 -0.60 -0.28
C GLN A 34 7.42 -1.18 0.58
N HIS A 35 8.39 -0.36 1.01
CA HIS A 35 9.42 -0.80 1.92
C HIS A 35 8.86 -0.81 3.34
N SER A 36 8.97 -1.96 3.99
CA SER A 36 8.78 -2.05 5.43
C SER A 36 10.10 -1.63 6.09
N GLU A 37 10.12 -0.50 6.78
CA GLU A 37 11.26 -0.07 7.62
C GLU A 37 11.66 -1.15 8.65
N LYS A 38 10.73 -2.05 9.00
CA LYS A 38 10.94 -3.15 9.95
C LYS A 38 11.57 -4.39 9.35
N LEU A 39 11.58 -4.54 8.02
CA LEU A 39 12.18 -5.72 7.40
C LEU A 39 13.65 -5.41 7.10
N PRO A 40 14.60 -6.12 7.72
CA PRO A 40 16.01 -5.94 7.39
C PRO A 40 16.26 -6.36 5.94
N ASP A 41 17.21 -5.69 5.29
CA ASP A 41 17.68 -6.07 3.96
C ASP A 41 18.13 -7.54 3.97
N THR A 42 17.47 -8.39 3.18
CA THR A 42 17.63 -9.85 3.28
C THR A 42 18.89 -10.37 2.61
N LYS A 43 19.77 -9.53 2.04
CA LYS A 43 21.06 -9.91 1.42
C LYS A 43 21.02 -11.24 0.65
N ILE A 44 19.94 -11.50 -0.10
CA ILE A 44 19.75 -12.75 -0.83
C ILE A 44 20.86 -12.83 -1.88
N LYS A 45 21.77 -13.79 -1.73
CA LYS A 45 22.81 -14.09 -2.71
C LYS A 45 22.25 -15.11 -3.71
N TRP A 46 22.29 -14.75 -4.99
CA TRP A 46 21.97 -15.61 -6.12
C TRP A 46 23.18 -16.46 -6.51
#